data_AF-A0A511DLP8-F1
#
_entry.id   AF-A0A511DLP8-F1
#
_cell.length_a   1.000
_cell.length_b   1.000
_cell.length_c   1.000
_cell.angle_alpha   90.00
_cell.angle_beta   90.00
_cell.angle_gamma   90.00
#
_symmetry.space_group_name_H-M   'P 1'
#
loop_
_entity.id
_entity.type
_entity.pdbx_description
1 polymer ?
#
loop_
_entity_poly.entity_id
_entity_poly.type
_entity_poly.pdbx_seq_one_letter_code
_entity_poly.pdbx_strand_id
1 'polypeptide(L)'
;MVEPTAPTGQRPGRSRRRPATREHLARLTAARDRLDAEQEARRRREDELFEEFAAVAVARDDVVAEQDRRLADLDRQRGEIEHVTAAALGDLEHRQMAVLHQLQQLGRTVEQLAELVDIPVKKLRPRLRAHRAATTGPATSTNSPEPTPPAPPAGPPEPPAAGPPAPAAAAATTV
;
A
#
# COMPACT_ATOMS: atom_id res chain seq x y z
N MET A 1 104.50 25.29 56.87
CA MET A 1 103.07 25.03 57.12
C MET A 1 102.28 26.19 56.56
N VAL A 2 101.50 25.98 55.50
CA VAL A 2 100.09 26.37 55.32
C VAL A 2 99.71 25.86 53.91
N GLU A 3 98.59 25.15 53.84
CA GLU A 3 98.12 24.31 52.75
C GLU A 3 97.53 25.10 51.56
N PRO A 4 97.45 24.49 50.36
CA PRO A 4 96.71 25.03 49.23
C PRO A 4 95.25 24.57 49.27
N THR A 5 94.30 25.50 49.38
CA THR A 5 92.86 25.17 49.32
C THR A 5 92.28 25.58 47.97
N ALA A 6 91.91 24.57 47.17
CA ALA A 6 91.26 24.70 45.87
C ALA A 6 89.84 25.30 45.97
N PRO A 7 89.32 25.93 44.89
CA PRO A 7 87.95 26.43 44.86
C PRO A 7 86.92 25.30 44.64
N THR A 8 86.06 25.10 45.63
CA THR A 8 84.91 24.18 45.54
C THR A 8 83.86 24.73 44.57
N GLY A 9 83.85 24.23 43.34
CA GLY A 9 82.78 24.43 42.38
C GLY A 9 81.54 23.62 42.77
N GLN A 10 80.60 24.21 43.49
CA GLN A 10 79.30 23.59 43.78
C GLN A 10 78.23 24.24 42.90
N ARG A 11 77.87 23.59 41.79
CA ARG A 11 76.70 23.97 40.96
C ARG A 11 75.44 23.34 41.56
N PRO A 12 74.44 24.12 42.03
CA PRO A 12 73.22 23.53 42.56
C PRO A 12 72.21 23.23 41.44
N GLY A 13 71.82 21.96 41.34
CA GLY A 13 70.40 21.59 41.29
C GLY A 13 69.64 21.67 39.96
N ARG A 14 70.13 21.07 38.87
CA ARG A 14 69.31 20.80 37.67
C ARG A 14 68.86 19.34 37.64
N SER A 15 67.91 18.94 38.49
CA SER A 15 67.39 17.55 38.46
C SER A 15 65.95 17.35 38.97
N ARG A 16 65.43 18.18 39.89
CA ARG A 16 64.15 17.89 40.56
C ARG A 16 62.87 18.36 39.84
N ARG A 17 62.94 19.15 38.76
CA ARG A 17 61.73 19.65 38.03
C ARG A 17 61.17 18.69 36.97
N ARG A 18 61.99 17.80 36.40
CA ARG A 18 61.55 16.78 35.41
C ARG A 18 60.67 15.66 35.97
N PRO A 19 60.85 15.16 37.21
CA PRO A 19 59.96 14.15 37.78
C PRO A 19 58.53 14.68 37.97
N ALA A 20 58.37 15.89 38.52
CA ALA A 20 57.05 16.48 38.80
C ALA A 20 56.21 16.72 37.53
N THR A 21 56.83 17.15 36.42
CA THR A 21 56.12 17.30 35.14
C THR A 21 55.74 15.95 34.53
N ARG A 22 56.61 14.93 34.67
CA ARG A 22 56.32 13.56 34.20
C ARG A 22 55.19 12.91 34.99
N GLU A 23 55.17 13.09 36.31
CA GLU A 23 54.07 12.62 37.19
C GLU A 23 52.76 13.34 36.88
N HIS A 24 52.80 14.65 36.60
CA HIS A 24 51.61 15.38 36.19
C HIS A 24 51.08 14.90 34.83
N LEU A 25 51.96 14.69 33.84
CA LEU A 25 51.59 14.10 32.55
C LEU A 25 51.00 12.70 32.72
N ALA A 26 51.58 11.85 33.57
CA ALA A 26 51.06 10.51 33.85
C ALA A 26 49.65 10.56 34.48
N ARG A 27 49.39 11.53 35.36
CA ARG A 27 48.04 11.75 35.92
C ARG A 27 47.04 12.22 34.87
N LEU A 28 47.46 13.12 33.97
CA LEU A 28 46.59 13.60 32.88
C LEU A 28 46.28 12.48 31.88
N THR A 29 47.26 11.63 31.52
CA THR A 29 47.02 10.48 30.64
C THR A 29 46.09 9.47 31.30
N ALA A 30 46.29 9.14 32.58
CA ALA A 30 45.40 8.24 33.30
C ALA A 30 43.97 8.80 33.42
N ALA A 31 43.81 10.11 33.61
CA ALA A 31 42.50 10.76 33.63
C ALA A 31 41.82 10.72 32.26
N ARG A 32 42.58 10.95 31.17
CA ARG A 32 42.08 10.82 29.80
C ARG A 32 41.65 9.39 29.51
N ASP A 33 42.51 8.41 29.78
CA ASP A 33 42.22 7.01 29.48
C ASP A 33 40.99 6.50 30.27
N ARG A 34 40.78 7.01 31.49
CA ARG A 34 39.56 6.78 32.25
C ARG A 34 38.32 7.40 31.59
N LEU A 35 38.41 8.64 31.14
CA LEU A 35 37.29 9.32 30.45
C LEU A 35 36.94 8.61 29.14
N ASP A 36 37.94 8.19 28.37
CA ASP A 36 37.74 7.44 27.14
C ASP A 36 37.06 6.10 27.41
N ALA A 37 37.48 5.37 28.46
CA ALA A 37 36.81 4.14 28.87
C ALA A 37 35.36 4.35 29.31
N GLU A 38 35.07 5.45 30.04
CA GLU A 38 33.69 5.80 30.44
C GLU A 38 32.83 6.16 29.22
N GLN A 39 33.39 6.88 28.24
CA GLN A 39 32.72 7.22 26.97
C GLN A 39 32.45 5.97 26.13
N GLU A 40 33.40 5.06 26.01
CA GLU A 40 33.20 3.79 25.30
C GLU A 40 32.13 2.93 25.97
N ALA A 41 32.15 2.82 27.30
CA ALA A 41 31.14 2.08 28.04
C ALA A 41 29.74 2.70 27.87
N ARG A 42 29.66 4.03 27.81
CA ARG A 42 28.40 4.74 27.52
C ARG A 42 27.91 4.46 26.10
N ARG A 43 28.79 4.57 25.10
CA ARG A 43 28.44 4.30 23.69
C ARG A 43 27.92 2.88 23.52
N ARG A 44 28.57 1.87 24.11
CA ARG A 44 28.09 0.47 24.04
C ARG A 44 26.68 0.32 24.59
N ARG A 45 26.37 0.96 25.73
CA ARG A 45 25.02 0.93 26.29
C ARG A 45 24.01 1.68 25.41
N GLU A 46 24.41 2.79 24.80
CA GLU A 46 23.56 3.52 23.86
C GLU A 46 23.28 2.67 22.61
N ASP A 47 24.30 2.00 22.05
CA ASP A 47 24.17 1.10 20.91
C ASP A 47 23.24 -0.09 21.23
N GLU A 48 23.39 -0.72 22.39
CA GLU A 48 22.48 -1.79 22.87
C GLU A 48 21.02 -1.32 22.94
N LEU A 49 20.77 -0.10 23.44
CA LEU A 49 19.43 0.47 23.52
C LEU A 49 18.89 0.83 22.13
N PHE A 50 19.74 1.29 21.20
CA PHE A 50 19.32 1.55 19.83
C PHE A 50 18.98 0.26 19.07
N GLU A 51 19.73 -0.82 19.30
CA GLU A 51 19.42 -2.15 18.77
C GLU A 51 18.07 -2.65 19.30
N GLU A 52 17.83 -2.54 20.60
CA GLU A 52 16.54 -2.90 21.21
C GLU A 52 15.40 -2.06 20.64
N PHE A 53 15.59 -0.74 20.55
CA PHE A 53 14.59 0.16 19.98
C PHE A 53 14.27 -0.19 18.52
N ALA A 54 15.29 -0.46 17.70
CA ALA A 54 15.11 -0.86 16.31
C ALA A 54 14.36 -2.18 16.20
N ALA A 55 14.69 -3.17 17.04
CA ALA A 55 13.99 -4.45 17.08
C ALA A 55 12.50 -4.29 17.47
N VAL A 56 12.21 -3.45 18.47
CA VAL A 56 10.83 -3.14 18.87
C VAL A 56 10.07 -2.39 17.77
N ALA A 57 10.72 -1.45 17.07
CA ALA A 57 10.11 -0.72 15.96
C ALA A 57 9.71 -1.66 14.82
N VAL A 58 10.61 -2.58 14.42
CA VAL A 58 10.33 -3.59 13.40
C VAL A 58 9.18 -4.51 13.85
N ALA A 59 9.24 -5.03 15.08
CA ALA A 59 8.20 -5.90 15.61
C ALA A 59 6.82 -5.20 15.67
N ARG A 60 6.79 -3.91 16.01
CA ARG A 60 5.57 -3.10 15.96
C ARG A 60 5.02 -3.01 14.54
N ASP A 61 5.86 -2.70 13.57
CA ASP A 61 5.44 -2.52 12.18
C ASP A 61 4.95 -3.85 11.58
N ASP A 62 5.55 -4.98 11.96
CA ASP A 62 5.07 -6.32 11.59
C ASP A 62 3.67 -6.60 12.15
N VAL A 63 3.42 -6.23 13.42
CA VAL A 63 2.09 -6.38 14.04
C VAL A 63 1.04 -5.51 13.33
N VAL A 64 1.38 -4.28 12.96
CA VAL A 64 0.48 -3.39 12.22
C VAL A 64 0.20 -3.96 10.82
N ALA A 65 1.23 -4.40 10.10
CA ALA A 65 1.07 -5.00 8.78
C ALA A 65 0.20 -6.28 8.83
N GLU A 66 0.35 -7.10 9.87
CA GLU A 66 -0.49 -8.28 10.07
C GLU A 66 -1.94 -7.90 10.41
N GLN A 67 -2.15 -6.86 11.21
CA GLN A 67 -3.48 -6.33 11.48
C GLN A 67 -4.17 -5.86 10.18
N ASP A 68 -3.48 -5.07 9.36
CA ASP A 68 -4.01 -4.55 8.11
C ASP A 68 -4.36 -5.67 7.12
N ARG A 69 -3.52 -6.70 7.02
CA ARG A 69 -3.82 -7.90 6.21
C ARG A 69 -5.10 -8.58 6.67
N ARG A 70 -5.26 -8.80 7.99
CA ARG A 70 -6.46 -9.43 8.54
C ARG A 70 -7.72 -8.61 8.30
N LEU A 71 -7.63 -7.28 8.40
CA LEU A 71 -8.74 -6.39 8.08
C LEU A 71 -9.12 -6.48 6.60
N ALA A 72 -8.13 -6.44 5.70
CA ALA A 72 -8.37 -6.59 4.27
C ALA A 72 -9.00 -7.95 3.92
N ASP A 73 -8.61 -9.03 4.62
CA ASP A 73 -9.21 -10.36 4.44
C ASP A 73 -10.67 -10.39 4.88
N LEU A 74 -10.99 -9.78 6.03
CA LEU A 74 -12.38 -9.68 6.51
C LEU A 74 -13.25 -8.85 5.57
N ASP A 75 -12.73 -7.73 5.06
CA ASP A 75 -13.46 -6.90 4.09
C ASP A 75 -13.73 -7.65 2.78
N ARG A 76 -12.77 -8.45 2.31
CA ARG A 76 -12.97 -9.33 1.15
C ARG A 76 -14.04 -10.37 1.41
N GLN A 77 -13.97 -11.08 2.55
CA GLN A 77 -14.99 -12.08 2.93
C GLN A 77 -16.38 -11.46 3.05
N ARG A 78 -16.47 -10.26 3.64
CA ARG A 78 -17.72 -9.52 3.75
C ARG A 78 -18.28 -9.20 2.36
N GLY A 79 -17.46 -8.67 1.46
CA GLY A 79 -17.86 -8.38 0.08
C GLY A 79 -18.32 -9.63 -0.67
N GLU A 80 -17.64 -10.77 -0.50
CA GLU A 80 -18.03 -12.06 -1.08
C GLU A 80 -19.39 -12.53 -0.55
N ILE A 81 -19.60 -12.47 0.76
CA ILE A 81 -20.88 -12.84 1.38
C ILE A 81 -22.00 -11.93 0.87
N GLU A 82 -21.79 -10.62 0.85
CA GLU A 82 -22.78 -9.65 0.34
C GLU A 82 -23.12 -9.94 -1.13
N HIS A 83 -22.12 -10.21 -1.97
CA HIS A 83 -22.34 -10.55 -3.38
C HIS A 83 -23.08 -11.89 -3.56
N VAL A 84 -22.64 -12.94 -2.88
CA VAL A 84 -23.27 -14.28 -2.96
C VAL A 84 -24.70 -14.25 -2.45
N THR A 85 -24.95 -13.56 -1.34
CA THR A 85 -26.30 -13.42 -0.79
C THR A 85 -27.19 -12.57 -1.69
N ALA A 86 -26.69 -11.46 -2.24
CA ALA A 86 -27.43 -10.65 -3.19
C ALA A 86 -27.78 -11.45 -4.46
N ALA A 87 -26.85 -12.23 -5.00
CA ALA A 87 -27.09 -13.10 -6.15
C ALA A 87 -28.14 -14.17 -5.82
N ALA A 88 -28.01 -14.86 -4.69
CA ALA A 88 -28.97 -15.89 -4.27
C ALA A 88 -30.37 -15.32 -4.02
N LEU A 89 -30.48 -14.14 -3.42
CA LEU A 89 -31.75 -13.44 -3.25
C LEU A 89 -32.34 -13.05 -4.61
N GLY A 90 -31.53 -12.50 -5.52
CA GLY A 90 -31.96 -12.17 -6.88
C GLY A 90 -32.48 -13.39 -7.64
N ASP A 91 -31.82 -14.55 -7.52
CA ASP A 91 -32.26 -15.81 -8.12
C ASP A 91 -33.60 -16.29 -7.55
N LEU A 92 -33.77 -16.20 -6.22
CA LEU A 92 -35.03 -16.57 -5.57
C LEU A 92 -36.18 -15.63 -5.97
N GLU A 93 -35.93 -14.32 -6.01
CA GLU A 93 -36.90 -13.34 -6.49
C GLU A 93 -37.28 -13.60 -7.96
N HIS A 94 -36.29 -13.90 -8.80
CA HIS A 94 -36.54 -14.24 -10.21
C HIS A 94 -37.42 -15.49 -10.32
N ARG A 95 -37.10 -16.56 -9.59
CA ARG A 95 -37.91 -17.79 -9.56
C ARG A 95 -39.33 -17.54 -9.05
N GLN A 96 -39.47 -16.74 -7.99
CA GLN A 96 -40.78 -16.35 -7.45
C GLN A 96 -41.62 -15.65 -8.52
N MET A 97 -41.03 -14.68 -9.24
CA MET A 97 -41.73 -13.95 -10.28
C MET A 97 -42.05 -14.81 -11.51
N ALA A 98 -41.19 -15.76 -11.86
CA ALA A 98 -41.44 -16.72 -12.93
C ALA A 98 -42.67 -17.59 -12.63
N VAL A 99 -42.82 -18.09 -11.39
CA VAL A 99 -44.00 -18.85 -10.96
C VAL A 99 -45.27 -18.01 -11.07
N LEU A 100 -45.25 -16.76 -10.62
CA LEU A 100 -46.42 -15.87 -10.72
C LEU A 100 -46.79 -15.58 -12.18
N HIS A 101 -45.80 -15.42 -13.05
CA HIS A 101 -46.04 -15.24 -14.48
C HIS A 101 -46.66 -16.50 -15.11
N GLN A 102 -46.22 -17.70 -14.73
CA GLN A 102 -46.84 -18.95 -15.18
C GLN A 102 -48.30 -19.06 -14.71
N LEU A 103 -48.60 -18.72 -13.45
CA LEU A 103 -49.99 -18.70 -12.96
C LEU A 103 -50.86 -17.69 -13.72
N GLN A 104 -50.30 -16.55 -14.13
CA GLN A 104 -50.99 -15.58 -14.96
C GLN A 104 -51.29 -16.13 -16.36
N GLN A 105 -50.37 -16.89 -16.96
CA GLN A 105 -50.58 -17.58 -18.24
C GLN A 105 -51.70 -18.64 -18.16
N LEU A 106 -51.90 -19.24 -16.98
CA LEU A 106 -52.99 -20.18 -16.71
C LEU A 106 -54.36 -19.48 -16.48
N GLY A 107 -54.43 -18.15 -16.61
CA GLY A 107 -55.67 -17.38 -16.56
C GLY A 107 -55.98 -16.69 -15.21
N ARG A 108 -55.05 -16.71 -14.24
CA ARG A 108 -55.21 -15.94 -13.00
C ARG A 108 -54.98 -14.45 -13.23
N THR A 109 -55.87 -13.61 -12.69
CA THR A 109 -55.69 -12.15 -12.74
C THR A 109 -54.66 -11.69 -11.70
N VAL A 110 -54.10 -10.49 -11.90
CA VAL A 110 -53.09 -9.93 -10.98
C VAL A 110 -53.69 -9.68 -9.59
N GLU A 111 -54.98 -9.34 -9.52
CA GLU A 111 -55.71 -9.13 -8.28
C GLU A 111 -55.84 -10.43 -7.48
N GLN A 112 -56.13 -11.56 -8.15
CA GLN A 112 -56.19 -12.87 -7.51
C GLN A 112 -54.81 -13.36 -7.06
N LEU A 113 -53.76 -13.09 -7.84
CA LEU A 113 -52.39 -13.40 -7.43
C LEU A 113 -51.94 -12.57 -6.23
N ALA A 114 -52.34 -11.30 -6.16
CA ALA A 114 -52.05 -10.44 -5.02
C ALA A 114 -52.69 -10.95 -3.73
N GLU A 115 -53.93 -11.44 -3.80
CA GLU A 115 -54.64 -12.06 -2.68
C GLU A 115 -53.99 -13.38 -2.24
N LEU A 116 -53.59 -14.23 -3.20
CA LEU A 116 -53.03 -15.56 -2.90
C LEU A 116 -51.63 -15.50 -2.26
N VAL A 117 -50.83 -14.50 -2.63
CA VAL A 117 -49.43 -14.37 -2.19
C VAL A 117 -49.30 -13.33 -1.05
N ASP A 118 -50.42 -12.73 -0.63
CA ASP A 118 -50.49 -11.65 0.36
C ASP A 118 -49.56 -10.46 0.03
N ILE A 119 -49.52 -10.09 -1.26
CA ILE A 119 -48.73 -8.95 -1.76
C ILE A 119 -49.68 -7.92 -2.36
N PRO A 120 -49.66 -6.64 -1.92
CA PRO A 120 -50.50 -5.60 -2.50
C PRO A 120 -50.31 -5.48 -4.03
N VAL A 121 -51.41 -5.38 -4.77
CA VAL A 121 -51.43 -5.25 -6.25
C VAL A 121 -50.50 -4.12 -6.73
N LYS A 122 -50.42 -3.01 -5.97
CA LYS A 122 -49.55 -1.86 -6.27
C LYS A 122 -48.06 -2.22 -6.27
N LYS A 123 -47.63 -3.20 -5.47
CA LYS A 123 -46.25 -3.71 -5.43
C LYS A 123 -46.04 -4.87 -6.42
N LEU A 124 -47.07 -5.68 -6.65
CA LEU A 124 -46.98 -6.85 -7.53
C LEU A 124 -46.94 -6.48 -9.02
N ARG A 125 -47.77 -5.52 -9.47
CA ARG A 125 -47.80 -5.04 -10.87
C ARG A 125 -46.44 -4.58 -11.39
N PRO A 126 -45.70 -3.68 -10.70
CA PRO A 126 -44.38 -3.26 -11.17
C PRO A 126 -43.37 -4.40 -11.16
N ARG A 127 -43.42 -5.31 -10.19
CA ARG A 127 -42.53 -6.49 -10.14
C ARG A 127 -42.78 -7.45 -11.30
N LEU A 128 -44.04 -7.75 -11.63
CA LEU A 128 -44.39 -8.56 -12.80
C LEU A 128 -43.97 -7.91 -14.10
N ARG A 129 -44.16 -6.59 -14.23
CA ARG A 129 -43.73 -5.83 -15.41
C ARG A 129 -42.21 -5.83 -15.57
N ALA A 130 -41.48 -5.60 -14.48
CA ALA A 130 -40.01 -5.62 -14.45
C ALA A 130 -39.47 -7.01 -14.80
N HIS A 131 -40.05 -8.07 -14.21
CA HIS A 131 -39.68 -9.45 -14.54
C HIS A 131 -39.90 -9.76 -16.02
N ARG A 132 -41.07 -9.39 -16.57
CA ARG A 132 -41.35 -9.57 -18.00
C ARG A 132 -40.37 -8.81 -18.89
N ALA A 133 -40.03 -7.57 -18.55
CA ALA A 133 -39.05 -6.79 -19.30
C ALA A 133 -37.66 -7.44 -19.26
N ALA A 134 -37.26 -8.00 -18.11
CA ALA A 134 -36.01 -8.72 -17.95
C ALA A 134 -35.98 -10.06 -18.71
N THR A 135 -37.09 -10.81 -18.77
CA THR A 135 -37.16 -12.10 -19.49
C THR A 135 -37.36 -11.94 -21.00
N THR A 136 -38.02 -10.88 -21.44
CA THR A 136 -38.27 -10.65 -22.88
C THR A 136 -37.07 -10.01 -23.57
N GLY A 137 -36.11 -9.48 -22.80
CA GLY A 137 -34.98 -8.69 -23.30
C GLY A 137 -35.44 -7.42 -24.01
N PRO A 138 -34.54 -6.46 -24.27
CA PRO A 138 -34.81 -5.48 -25.31
C PRO A 138 -34.93 -6.30 -26.59
N ALA A 139 -36.13 -6.37 -27.17
CA ALA A 139 -36.22 -6.57 -28.59
C ALA A 139 -35.30 -5.49 -29.18
N THR A 140 -34.17 -5.90 -29.74
CA THR A 140 -33.47 -5.10 -30.74
C THR A 140 -34.53 -4.81 -31.79
N SER A 141 -35.18 -3.65 -31.66
CA SER A 141 -35.75 -2.96 -32.79
C SER A 141 -34.59 -2.76 -33.73
N THR A 142 -34.44 -3.74 -34.62
CA THR A 142 -33.89 -3.57 -35.93
C THR A 142 -34.81 -2.60 -36.65
N ASN A 143 -34.74 -1.32 -36.27
CA ASN A 143 -34.80 -0.25 -37.24
C ASN A 143 -33.34 0.05 -37.57
N SER A 144 -32.72 -0.89 -38.29
CA SER A 144 -31.65 -0.49 -39.20
C SER A 144 -32.29 0.49 -40.18
N PRO A 145 -31.79 1.72 -40.32
CA PRO A 145 -32.07 2.48 -41.52
C PRO A 145 -31.54 1.64 -42.69
N GLU A 146 -32.46 1.34 -43.59
CA GLU A 146 -32.28 0.71 -44.89
C GLU A 146 -30.94 1.09 -45.54
N PRO A 147 -30.03 0.14 -45.82
CA PRO A 147 -28.82 0.43 -46.56
C PRO A 147 -29.18 0.67 -48.02
N THR A 148 -29.04 1.93 -48.45
CA THR A 148 -29.09 2.33 -49.86
C THR A 148 -28.08 1.50 -50.67
N PRO A 149 -28.46 0.95 -51.85
CA PRO A 149 -27.56 0.12 -52.64
C PRO A 149 -26.34 0.92 -53.14
N PRO A 150 -25.10 0.38 -53.06
CA PRO A 150 -23.91 1.05 -53.56
C PRO A 150 -23.83 0.98 -55.09
N ALA A 151 -23.58 2.14 -55.71
CA ALA A 151 -23.25 2.31 -57.12
C ALA A 151 -21.84 1.73 -57.46
N PRO A 152 -21.58 1.37 -58.73
CA PRO A 152 -20.43 0.54 -59.15
C PRO A 152 -19.05 1.27 -59.09
N PRO A 153 -17.94 0.52 -59.08
CA PRO A 153 -16.61 1.04 -58.75
C PRO A 153 -15.98 1.78 -59.94
N ALA A 154 -15.45 2.97 -59.68
CA ALA A 154 -14.59 3.71 -60.61
C ALA A 154 -13.23 3.99 -59.94
N GLY A 155 -12.19 3.35 -60.47
CA GLY A 155 -10.81 3.87 -60.65
C GLY A 155 -9.97 4.29 -59.42
N PRO A 156 -8.69 3.86 -59.33
CA PRO A 156 -7.76 4.30 -58.29
C PRO A 156 -7.02 5.61 -58.66
N PRO A 157 -6.67 6.42 -57.66
CA PRO A 157 -5.38 7.13 -57.65
C PRO A 157 -4.67 6.96 -56.28
N GLU A 158 -3.49 6.33 -56.25
CA GLU A 158 -2.15 6.94 -56.18
C GLU A 158 -1.72 7.43 -54.76
N PRO A 159 -0.52 7.05 -54.26
CA PRO A 159 -0.07 7.36 -52.90
C PRO A 159 0.86 8.59 -52.84
N PRO A 160 0.94 9.26 -51.68
CA PRO A 160 2.17 9.95 -51.26
C PRO A 160 2.61 9.44 -49.87
N ALA A 161 3.81 8.91 -49.69
CA ALA A 161 5.13 9.54 -49.71
C ALA A 161 5.69 9.71 -48.29
N ALA A 162 6.67 8.86 -47.99
CA ALA A 162 7.88 9.06 -47.19
C ALA A 162 7.87 9.99 -45.95
N GLY A 163 8.23 9.39 -44.81
CA GLY A 163 8.99 10.05 -43.74
C GLY A 163 9.40 9.08 -42.62
N PRO A 164 10.68 8.71 -42.48
CA PRO A 164 11.26 8.14 -41.25
C PRO A 164 12.27 9.13 -40.61
N PRO A 165 12.94 8.81 -39.49
CA PRO A 165 12.57 8.08 -38.27
C PRO A 165 12.86 8.91 -36.98
N ALA A 166 12.65 8.30 -35.80
CA ALA A 166 12.93 8.82 -34.45
C ALA A 166 14.40 9.25 -34.21
N PRO A 167 14.65 9.96 -33.09
CA PRO A 167 15.73 9.52 -32.20
C PRO A 167 15.36 9.54 -30.70
N ALA A 168 16.20 8.83 -29.95
CA ALA A 168 16.10 8.41 -28.57
C ALA A 168 16.77 9.35 -27.54
N ALA A 169 16.36 9.19 -26.27
CA ALA A 169 17.14 9.20 -25.01
C ALA A 169 18.14 10.34 -24.66
N ALA A 170 17.92 10.94 -23.49
CA ALA A 170 18.91 11.27 -22.42
C ALA A 170 18.10 11.81 -21.21
N ALA A 171 18.07 11.26 -19.99
CA ALA A 171 19.12 10.91 -19.01
C ALA A 171 19.90 12.10 -18.42
N ALA A 172 19.69 12.30 -17.10
CA ALA A 172 20.61 12.87 -16.08
C ALA A 172 20.92 14.40 -16.19
N THR A 173 21.11 15.25 -15.16
CA THR A 173 21.56 15.23 -13.75
C THR A 173 21.28 16.66 -13.20
N THR A 174 20.66 16.90 -12.04
CA THR A 174 21.19 17.13 -10.65
C THR A 174 22.10 18.37 -10.43
N VAL A 175 21.85 18.99 -9.25
CA VAL A 175 22.64 19.95 -8.43
C VAL A 175 22.55 21.43 -8.78
#